data_AF-A0A5C5YRI8-F1
#
_entry.id   AF-A0A5C5YRI8-F1
#
_cell.length_a   1.000
_cell.length_b   1.000
_cell.length_c   1.000
_cell.angle_alpha   90.00
_cell.angle_beta   90.00
_cell.angle_gamma   90.00
#
_symmetry.space_group_name_H-M   'P 1'
#
loop_
_entity.id
_entity.type
_entity.pdbx_description
1 polymer ?
#
loop_
_entity_poly.entity_id
_entity_poly.type
_entity_poly.pdbx_seq_one_letter_code
_entity_poly.pdbx_strand_id
1 'polypeptide(L)' 'MDPGFGSEKTVHAIFANGMFHPTEPVQLPENCEVEFVLKVVGNAEEQGHKKRIEAILSQRFDSESGDLAERHNEHQP' A
#
# COMPACT_ATOMS: atom_id res chain seq x y z
N MET A 1 -34.04 -16.77 -16.08
CA MET A 1 -33.66 -16.23 -14.76
C MET A 1 -32.21 -15.85 -14.85
N ASP A 2 -31.93 -14.54 -14.90
CA ASP A 2 -30.58 -13.99 -14.95
C ASP A 2 -29.79 -14.30 -13.67
N PRO A 3 -28.51 -14.67 -13.77
CA PRO A 3 -27.65 -14.85 -12.60
C PRO A 3 -27.19 -13.46 -12.12
N GLY A 4 -28.00 -12.81 -11.30
CA GLY A 4 -27.62 -11.56 -10.64
C GLY A 4 -26.63 -11.84 -9.52
N PHE A 5 -25.33 -11.99 -9.85
CA PHE A 5 -24.27 -11.88 -8.85
C PHE A 5 -24.44 -10.51 -8.17
N GLY A 6 -24.73 -10.54 -6.88
CA GLY A 6 -25.00 -9.38 -6.06
C GLY A 6 -23.89 -8.34 -6.21
N SER A 7 -24.29 -7.08 -6.21
CA SER A 7 -23.44 -5.89 -6.23
C SER A 7 -22.62 -5.76 -4.95
N GLU A 8 -21.70 -6.71 -4.70
CA GLU A 8 -20.66 -6.58 -3.70
C GLU A 8 -19.71 -5.46 -4.13
N LYS A 9 -19.82 -4.32 -3.47
CA LYS A 9 -18.85 -3.22 -3.61
C LYS A 9 -17.91 -3.27 -2.41
N THR A 10 -16.62 -3.39 -2.68
CA THR A 10 -15.59 -3.27 -1.65
C THR A 10 -15.33 -1.79 -1.39
N VAL A 11 -15.49 -1.36 -0.14
CA VAL A 11 -15.12 -0.01 0.32
C VAL A 11 -13.73 -0.08 0.95
N HIS A 12 -12.79 0.69 0.40
CA HIS A 12 -11.47 0.86 1.01
C HIS A 12 -11.54 1.96 2.07
N ALA A 13 -11.15 1.63 3.30
CA ALA A 13 -11.19 2.56 4.42
C ALA A 13 -10.03 2.35 5.40
N ILE A 14 -9.68 3.41 6.11
CA ILE A 14 -8.75 3.38 7.26
C ILE A 14 -9.58 3.37 8.54
N PHE A 15 -9.34 2.38 9.40
CA PHE A 15 -9.92 2.36 10.74
C PHE A 15 -9.03 3.17 11.70
N ALA A 16 -9.57 4.26 12.24
CA ALA A 16 -8.87 5.12 13.21
C ALA A 16 -9.87 5.67 14.23
N ASN A 17 -9.49 5.67 15.52
CA ASN A 17 -10.31 6.19 16.62
C ASN A 17 -11.74 5.64 16.67
N GLY A 18 -11.93 4.36 16.33
CA GLY A 18 -13.25 3.72 16.32
C GLY A 18 -14.11 4.04 15.08
N MET A 19 -13.59 4.75 14.09
CA MET A 19 -14.32 5.18 12.90
C MET A 19 -13.63 4.69 11.61
N PHE A 20 -14.43 4.27 10.63
CA PHE A 20 -13.96 3.94 9.28
C PHE A 20 -13.97 5.18 8.40
N HIS A 21 -12.81 5.54 7.88
CA HIS A 21 -12.64 6.67 6.97
C HIS A 21 -12.39 6.13 5.55
N PRO A 22 -13.38 6.23 4.63
CA PRO A 22 -13.18 5.81 3.25
C PRO A 22 -12.01 6.57 2.63
N THR A 23 -11.14 5.87 1.92
CA THR A 23 -10.02 6.49 1.19
C THR A 23 -10.47 7.04 -0.16
N GLU A 24 -11.66 6.63 -0.63
CA GLU A 24 -12.27 7.02 -1.90
C GLU A 24 -13.78 7.28 -1.68
N PRO A 25 -14.44 8.08 -2.54
CA PRO A 25 -15.87 8.31 -2.46
C PRO A 25 -16.67 7.02 -2.56
N VAL A 26 -17.56 6.78 -1.58
CA VAL A 26 -18.42 5.60 -1.54
C VAL A 26 -19.71 5.89 -2.30
N GLN A 27 -19.98 5.12 -3.35
CA GLN A 27 -21.22 5.21 -4.13
C GLN A 27 -22.17 4.06 -3.78
N LEU A 28 -23.06 4.33 -2.82
CA LEU A 28 -24.14 3.44 -2.40
C LEU A 28 -25.49 4.16 -2.52
N PRO A 29 -26.60 3.43 -2.74
CA PRO A 29 -27.94 4.00 -2.71
C PRO A 29 -28.24 4.68 -1.37
N GLU A 30 -29.06 5.73 -1.40
CA GLU A 30 -29.54 6.35 -0.16
C GLU A 30 -30.39 5.37 0.66
N ASN A 31 -30.23 5.39 1.99
CA ASN A 31 -30.99 4.56 2.94
C ASN A 31 -30.94 3.05 2.68
N CYS A 32 -29.83 2.51 2.14
CA CYS A 32 -29.68 1.07 1.98
C CYS A 32 -29.09 0.41 3.23
N GLU A 33 -29.58 -0.78 3.57
CA GLU A 33 -28.90 -1.67 4.53
C GLU A 33 -27.64 -2.23 3.90
N VAL A 34 -26.57 -2.32 4.70
CA VAL A 34 -25.27 -2.81 4.27
C VAL A 34 -24.72 -3.81 5.28
N GLU A 35 -24.08 -4.86 4.78
CA GLU A 35 -23.32 -5.81 5.59
C GLU A 35 -21.83 -5.49 5.46
N PHE A 36 -21.14 -5.38 6.59
CA PHE A 36 -19.70 -5.12 6.64
C PHE A 36 -18.94 -6.40 6.96
N VAL A 37 -18.11 -6.86 6.03
CA VAL A 37 -17.13 -7.92 6.27
C VAL A 37 -15.75 -7.29 6.42
N LEU A 38 -15.22 -7.29 7.64
CA LEU A 38 -13.91 -6.73 7.93
C LEU A 38 -12.81 -7.76 7.65
N LYS A 39 -11.91 -7.42 6.73
CA LYS A 39 -10.67 -8.15 6.51
C LYS A 39 -9.49 -7.28 6.95
N VAL A 40 -8.78 -7.71 7.98
CA VAL A 40 -7.54 -7.04 8.40
C VAL A 40 -6.48 -7.31 7.34
N VAL A 41 -6.12 -6.27 6.58
CA VAL A 41 -5.17 -6.36 5.44
C VAL A 41 -3.73 -5.95 5.80
N GLY A 42 -3.48 -5.58 7.06
CA GLY A 42 -2.16 -5.21 7.60
C GLY A 42 -2.27 -4.08 8.64
N ASN A 43 -1.17 -3.72 9.31
CA ASN A 43 -1.13 -2.50 10.12
C ASN A 43 -0.70 -1.29 9.25
N ALA A 44 -1.19 -0.09 9.58
CA ALA A 44 -0.83 1.12 8.84
C ALA A 44 0.66 1.51 9.01
N GLU A 45 1.27 1.11 10.13
CA GLU A 45 2.67 1.42 10.46
C GLU A 45 3.67 0.71 9.52
N GLU A 46 3.44 -0.55 9.17
CA GLU A 46 4.27 -1.35 8.26
C GLU A 46 4.29 -0.78 6.85
N GLN A 47 3.15 -0.28 6.37
CA GLN A 47 3.10 0.37 5.05
C GLN A 47 3.87 1.69 5.03
N GLY A 48 3.86 2.44 6.13
CA GLY A 48 4.69 3.63 6.29
C GLY A 48 6.19 3.31 6.29
N HIS A 49 6.60 2.24 6.98
CA HIS A 49 7.99 1.79 7.02
C HIS A 49 8.50 1.34 5.65
N LYS A 50 7.69 0.60 4.88
CA LYS A 50 8.07 0.14 3.54
C LYS A 50 8.34 1.32 2.59
N LYS A 51 7.44 2.31 2.54
CA LYS A 51 7.64 3.52 1.71
C LYS A 51 8.89 4.30 2.12
N ARG A 52 9.18 4.36 3.42
CA ARG A 52 10.38 5.04 3.94
C ARG A 52 11.67 4.31 3.55
N ILE A 53 11.69 2.98 3.62
CA ILE A 53 12.83 2.17 3.20
C ILE A 53 13.08 2.33 1.70
N GLU A 54 12.04 2.23 0.87
CA GLU A 54 12.12 2.44 -0.59
C GLU A 54 12.65 3.85 -0.93
N ALA A 55 12.20 4.88 -0.20
CA ALA A 55 12.71 6.23 -0.35
C ALA A 55 14.19 6.36 0.02
N ILE A 56 14.68 5.66 1.04
CA ILE A 56 16.10 5.63 1.41
C ILE A 56 16.92 4.90 0.34
N LEU A 57 16.46 3.73 -0.12
CA LEU A 57 17.15 2.95 -1.14
C LEU A 57 17.18 3.63 -2.52
N SER A 58 16.23 4.51 -2.80
CA SER A 58 16.17 5.28 -4.05
C SER A 58 17.07 6.52 -4.05
N GLN A 59 17.71 6.85 -2.92
CA GLN A 59 18.65 7.97 -2.87
C GLN A 59 19.91 7.62 -3.67
N ARG A 60 20.23 8.46 -4.65
CA ARG A 60 21.52 8.38 -5.34
C ARG A 60 22.58 8.95 -4.40
N PHE A 61 23.51 8.10 -3.99
CA PHE A 61 24.77 8.55 -3.40
C PHE A 61 25.73 8.85 -4.54
N ASP A 62 25.95 10.14 -4.80
CA ASP A 62 27.03 10.59 -5.68
C ASP A 62 28.34 10.34 -4.94
N SER A 63 28.92 9.17 -5.17
CA SER A 63 30.24 8.86 -4.65
C SER A 63 31.24 9.49 -5.62
N GLU A 64 32.01 10.49 -5.18
CA GLU A 64 33.06 11.13 -5.98
C GLU A 64 34.18 10.15 -6.41
N SER A 65 34.12 8.90 -5.95
CA SER A 65 34.90 7.79 -6.49
C SER A 65 34.21 7.23 -7.73
N GLY A 66 34.79 7.50 -8.90
CA GLY A 66 34.45 6.83 -10.15
C GLY A 66 34.30 5.32 -9.97
N ASP A 67 33.24 4.82 -10.58
CA ASP A 67 32.80 3.44 -10.74
C ASP A 67 33.33 2.41 -9.70
N LEU A 68 32.62 2.32 -8.57
CA LEU A 68 32.86 1.27 -7.57
C LEU A 68 32.67 -0.15 -8.13
N ALA A 69 31.94 -0.32 -9.24
CA ALA A 69 31.75 -1.63 -9.86
C ALA A 69 33.00 -2.10 -10.61
N GLU A 70 33.78 -1.19 -11.21
CA GLU A 70 35.03 -1.54 -11.90
C GLU A 70 36.13 -2.03 -10.94
N ARG A 71 36.17 -1.48 -9.71
CA ARG A 71 37.17 -1.84 -8.69
C ARG A 71 36.90 -3.16 -7.96
N HIS A 72 35.72 -3.77 -8.17
CA HIS A 72 35.34 -5.01 -7.50
C HIS A 72 36.16 -6.22 -7.98
N ASN A 73 36.76 -6.15 -9.17
CA ASN A 73 37.54 -7.25 -9.76
C ASN A 73 39.05 -7.19 -9.44
N GLU A 74 39.55 -6.12 -8.82
CA GLU A 74 41.00 -5.94 -8.57
C GLU A 74 41.53 -6.77 -7.39
N HIS A 75 40.63 -7.30 -6.54
CA HIS A 75 40.98 -8.05 -5.34
C HIS A 75 40.30 -9.42 -5.23
N GLN A 76 39.74 -9.95 -6.33
CA GLN A 76 39.30 -11.34 -6.36
C GLN A 76 40.47 -12.26 -6.68
N PRO A 77 40.89 -13.15 -5.77
CA PRO A 77 41.84 -14.22 -6.07
C PRO A 77 41.24 -15.26 -7.03
#